data_AF-A0A356ZZX0-F1
#
_entry.id   AF-A0A356ZZX0-F1
#
_cell.length_a   1.000
_cell.length_b   1.000
_cell.length_c   1.000
_cell.angle_alpha   90.00
_cell.angle_beta   90.00
_cell.angle_gamma   90.00
#
_symmetry.space_group_name_H-M   'P 1'
#
loop_
_entity.id
_entity.type
_entity.pdbx_description
1 polymer ?
#
loop_
_entity_poly.entity_id
_entity_poly.type
_entity_poly.pdbx_seq_one_letter_code
_entity_poly.pdbx_strand_id
1 'polypeptide(L)'
;MINDVIEPALPHMTWLEGTLNTPAGFKAFAAEADIVPGRPDMALIWSVKPAVVSGLFTTNQVQAWPGLLTRKTVHHGLCQAIVVNAGNANAASGPQGEKDAAWIQEKIARGLSVPPLFVAVA
;
A
#
# COMPACT_ATOMS: atom_id res chain seq x y z
N MET A 1 -18.88 7.51 -10.35
CA MET A 1 -18.14 8.37 -11.29
C MET A 1 -17.98 9.72 -10.62
N ILE A 2 -16.80 10.01 -10.06
CA ILE A 2 -16.43 11.35 -9.62
C ILE A 2 -15.44 11.82 -10.67
N ASN A 3 -15.89 12.70 -11.56
CA ASN A 3 -15.07 13.30 -12.62
C ASN A 3 -14.77 14.76 -12.26
N ASP A 4 -14.31 15.01 -11.04
CA ASP A 4 -13.82 16.34 -10.65
C ASP A 4 -12.32 16.38 -10.92
N VAL A 5 -11.94 16.49 -12.20
CA VAL A 5 -10.56 16.78 -12.58
C VAL A 5 -10.31 18.26 -12.25
N ILE A 6 -9.45 18.52 -11.27
CA ILE A 6 -9.14 19.87 -10.77
C ILE A 6 -8.30 20.63 -11.80
N GLU A 7 -8.91 21.46 -12.66
CA GLU A 7 -8.20 22.21 -13.70
C GLU A 7 -6.95 22.98 -13.18
N PRO A 8 -5.84 23.04 -13.94
CA PRO A 8 -4.62 23.70 -13.50
C PRO A 8 -4.86 25.20 -13.27
N ALA A 9 -4.49 25.70 -12.09
CA ALA A 9 -4.81 27.06 -11.66
C ALA A 9 -4.06 28.18 -12.40
N LEU A 10 -3.04 27.86 -13.21
CA LEU A 10 -2.22 28.82 -13.93
C LEU A 10 -2.07 28.43 -15.42
N PRO A 11 -2.07 29.40 -16.35
CA PRO A 11 -2.12 29.16 -17.80
C PRO A 11 -0.86 28.50 -18.41
N HIS A 12 0.20 28.31 -17.62
CA HIS A 12 1.44 27.62 -18.03
C HIS A 12 1.60 26.24 -17.35
N MET A 13 0.57 25.76 -16.64
CA MET A 13 0.57 24.43 -16.05
C MET A 13 -0.13 23.46 -17.00
N THR A 14 0.52 22.34 -17.28
CA THR A 14 -0.02 21.24 -18.07
C THR A 14 -0.16 19.99 -17.20
N TRP A 15 -1.22 19.23 -17.43
CA TRP A 15 -1.34 17.89 -16.86
C TRP A 15 -0.23 16.99 -17.40
N LEU A 16 0.41 16.25 -16.50
CA LEU A 16 1.32 15.18 -16.85
C LEU A 16 0.57 13.85 -16.76
N GLU A 17 0.62 13.06 -17.82
CA GLU A 17 0.14 11.68 -17.82
C GLU A 17 1.12 10.79 -17.03
N GLY A 18 0.62 9.99 -16.11
CA GLY A 18 1.46 9.13 -15.27
C GLY A 18 0.69 8.24 -14.29
N THR A 19 1.40 7.28 -13.73
CA THR A 19 0.90 6.36 -12.71
C THR A 19 1.95 6.13 -11.61
N LEU A 20 1.74 5.14 -10.75
CA LEU A 20 2.53 4.84 -9.55
C LEU A 20 4.03 4.65 -9.81
N ASN A 21 4.43 4.22 -11.02
CA ASN A 21 5.82 3.98 -11.40
C ASN A 21 6.39 5.05 -12.36
N THR A 22 5.69 6.16 -12.57
CA THR A 22 6.21 7.30 -13.35
C THR A 22 7.37 8.01 -12.63
N PRO A 23 7.32 8.26 -11.30
CA PRO A 23 8.46 8.80 -10.60
C PRO A 23 9.65 7.82 -10.60
N ALA A 24 10.85 8.34 -10.86
CA ALA A 24 12.06 7.53 -10.88
C ALA A 24 12.28 6.80 -9.55
N GLY A 25 12.64 5.51 -9.63
CA GLY A 25 12.90 4.68 -8.46
C GLY A 25 11.68 3.97 -7.88
N PHE A 26 10.50 4.12 -8.48
CA PHE A 26 9.31 3.35 -8.11
C PHE A 26 9.01 2.26 -9.14
N LYS A 27 8.64 1.08 -8.66
CA LYS A 27 8.12 -0.05 -9.44
C LYS A 27 6.78 -0.45 -8.87
N ALA A 28 5.90 -0.98 -9.72
CA ALA A 28 4.62 -1.51 -9.28
C ALA A 28 4.21 -2.70 -10.13
N PHE A 29 3.45 -3.63 -9.55
CA PHE A 29 2.76 -4.68 -10.27
C PHE A 29 1.40 -4.98 -9.62
N ALA A 30 0.54 -5.64 -10.39
CA ALA A 30 -0.64 -6.33 -9.89
C ALA A 30 -0.59 -7.80 -10.32
N ALA A 31 -1.14 -8.68 -9.51
CA ALA A 31 -1.15 -10.12 -9.72
C ALA A 31 -2.49 -10.72 -9.28
N GLU A 32 -2.80 -11.90 -9.82
CA GLU A 32 -3.93 -12.72 -9.37
C GLU A 32 -3.43 -13.65 -8.26
N ALA A 33 -4.08 -13.57 -7.10
CA ALA A 33 -3.84 -14.37 -5.91
C ALA A 33 -5.03 -15.27 -5.56
N ASP A 34 -6.08 -15.24 -6.40
CA ASP A 34 -7.33 -15.98 -6.26
C ASP A 34 -8.09 -15.72 -4.95
N ILE A 35 -7.91 -14.54 -4.34
CA ILE A 35 -8.80 -14.02 -3.29
C ILE A 35 -10.14 -13.61 -3.92
N VAL A 36 -10.08 -12.94 -5.07
CA VAL A 36 -11.20 -12.66 -5.97
C VAL A 36 -10.90 -13.30 -7.32
N PRO A 37 -11.54 -14.43 -7.66
CA PRO A 37 -11.25 -15.14 -8.89
C PRO A 37 -11.45 -14.30 -10.17
N GLY A 38 -10.57 -14.49 -11.15
CA GLY A 38 -10.72 -13.94 -12.50
C GLY A 38 -10.33 -12.47 -12.64
N ARG A 39 -9.55 -11.92 -11.70
CA ARG A 39 -8.96 -10.58 -11.82
C ARG A 39 -7.75 -10.41 -10.91
N PRO A 40 -6.87 -9.42 -11.20
CA PRO A 40 -5.86 -8.99 -10.25
C PRO A 40 -6.49 -8.51 -8.94
N ASP A 41 -5.98 -9.02 -7.84
CA ASP A 41 -6.47 -8.80 -6.49
C ASP A 41 -5.34 -8.68 -5.46
N MET A 42 -4.08 -8.70 -5.92
CA MET A 42 -2.93 -8.30 -5.14
C MET A 42 -2.09 -7.30 -5.92
N ALA A 43 -1.57 -6.28 -5.24
CA ALA A 43 -0.70 -5.29 -5.83
C ALA A 43 0.51 -5.00 -4.93
N LEU A 44 1.62 -4.61 -5.56
CA LEU A 44 2.82 -4.14 -4.88
C LEU A 44 3.22 -2.79 -5.48
N ILE A 45 3.54 -1.83 -4.61
CA ILE A 45 4.30 -0.63 -4.95
C ILE A 45 5.62 -0.72 -4.22
N TRP A 46 6.74 -0.53 -4.89
CA TRP A 46 8.08 -0.64 -4.33
C TRP A 46 8.96 0.53 -4.73
N SER A 47 9.57 1.17 -3.74
CA SER A 47 10.66 2.12 -3.92
C SER A 47 12.01 1.40 -3.77
N VAL A 48 12.86 1.53 -4.78
CA VAL A 48 14.19 0.92 -4.82
C VAL A 48 15.14 1.49 -3.75
N LYS A 49 14.75 2.56 -3.06
CA LYS A 49 15.44 3.17 -1.92
C LYS A 49 14.42 3.49 -0.80
N PRO A 50 14.83 3.64 0.47
CA PRO A 50 13.96 4.15 1.51
C PRO A 50 13.32 5.49 1.11
N ALA A 51 12.00 5.58 1.25
CA ALA A 51 11.22 6.76 0.95
C ALA A 51 10.54 7.29 2.22
N VAL A 52 10.47 8.62 2.36
CA VAL A 52 9.68 9.24 3.42
C VAL A 52 8.21 8.90 3.20
N VAL A 53 7.53 8.50 4.27
CA VAL A 53 6.12 8.11 4.21
C VAL A 53 5.26 8.95 5.13
N SER A 54 4.08 9.31 4.65
CA SER A 54 3.00 9.91 5.41
C SER A 54 1.72 9.16 5.09
N GLY A 55 0.84 8.99 6.08
CA GLY A 55 -0.41 8.24 5.90
C GLY A 55 -1.47 8.67 6.90
N LEU A 56 -2.71 8.71 6.43
CA LEU A 56 -3.89 8.88 7.26
C LEU A 56 -4.63 7.54 7.36
N PHE A 57 -5.24 7.30 8.51
CA PHE A 57 -5.95 6.06 8.81
C PHE A 57 -7.37 6.38 9.26
N THR A 58 -8.28 5.42 9.08
CA THR A 58 -9.65 5.56 9.55
C THR A 58 -9.73 5.88 11.05
N THR A 59 -10.71 6.70 11.42
CA THR A 59 -11.04 7.02 12.81
C THR A 59 -12.07 6.06 13.40
N ASN A 60 -12.53 5.07 12.63
CA ASN A 60 -13.44 4.04 13.11
C ASN A 60 -12.82 3.28 14.30
N GLN A 61 -13.66 2.91 15.27
CA GLN A 61 -13.27 2.09 16.42
C GLN A 61 -12.91 0.66 16.00
N VAL A 62 -13.57 0.13 14.96
CA VAL A 62 -13.25 -1.17 14.36
C VAL A 62 -12.23 -0.94 13.24
N GLN A 63 -10.98 -1.31 13.50
CA GLN A 63 -9.88 -1.16 12.55
C GLN A 63 -9.37 -2.53 12.09
N ALA A 64 -9.02 -2.63 10.81
CA ALA A 64 -8.44 -3.83 10.24
C ALA A 64 -6.98 -4.00 10.68
N TRP A 65 -6.53 -5.26 10.79
CA TRP A 65 -5.16 -5.56 11.19
C TRP A 65 -4.08 -4.96 10.26
N PRO A 66 -4.25 -4.94 8.92
CA PRO A 66 -3.28 -4.33 8.03
C PRO A 66 -3.08 -2.83 8.32
N GLY A 67 -4.17 -2.09 8.55
CA GLY A 67 -4.12 -0.67 8.88
C GLY A 67 -3.40 -0.39 10.20
N LEU A 68 -3.63 -1.21 11.22
CA LEU A 68 -2.92 -1.10 12.51
C LEU A 68 -1.42 -1.37 12.38
N LEU A 69 -1.03 -2.37 11.57
CA LEU A 69 0.37 -2.69 11.31
C LEU A 69 1.06 -1.58 10.50
N THR A 70 0.44 -1.13 9.42
CA THR A 70 0.94 -0.04 8.56
C THR A 70 1.10 1.27 9.31
N ARG A 71 0.24 1.55 10.30
CA ARG A 71 0.41 2.72 11.17
C ARG A 71 1.78 2.73 11.85
N LYS A 72 2.35 1.58 12.22
CA LYS A 72 3.69 1.49 12.80
C LYS A 72 4.78 1.87 11.78
N THR A 73 4.66 1.39 10.54
CA THR A 73 5.53 1.78 9.41
C THR A 73 5.48 3.29 9.16
N VAL A 74 4.27 3.87 9.12
CA VAL A 74 4.10 5.31 8.93
C VAL A 74 4.66 6.13 10.09
N HIS A 75 4.45 5.70 11.34
CA HIS A 75 5.05 6.35 12.51
C HIS A 75 6.59 6.31 12.52
N HIS A 76 7.19 5.28 11.92
CA HIS A 76 8.64 5.22 11.75
C HIS A 76 9.16 6.26 10.73
N GLY A 77 8.31 6.70 9.79
CA GLY A 77 8.60 7.77 8.84
C GLY A 77 9.31 7.33 7.56
N LEU A 78 9.68 6.05 7.44
CA LEU A 78 10.26 5.47 6.24
C LEU A 78 9.48 4.23 5.76
N CYS A 79 9.32 4.11 4.45
CA CYS A 79 8.71 2.98 3.77
C CYS A 79 9.45 2.68 2.47
N GLN A 80 9.43 1.42 2.04
CA GLN A 80 9.93 0.97 0.75
C GLN A 80 8.91 0.18 -0.03
N ALA A 81 7.96 -0.50 0.62
CA ALA A 81 6.96 -1.26 -0.11
C ALA A 81 5.57 -1.09 0.48
N ILE A 82 4.55 -1.10 -0.39
CA ILE A 82 3.15 -1.22 0.00
C ILE A 82 2.61 -2.44 -0.73
N VAL A 83 2.20 -3.47 0.02
CA VAL A 83 1.45 -4.60 -0.53
C VAL A 83 -0.02 -4.41 -0.21
N VAL A 84 -0.87 -4.58 -1.22
CA VAL A 84 -2.31 -4.37 -1.11
C VAL A 84 -3.02 -5.61 -1.60
N ASN A 85 -4.06 -6.06 -0.90
CA ASN A 85 -5.00 -7.04 -1.45
C ASN A 85 -6.42 -6.49 -1.59
N ALA A 86 -7.19 -7.07 -2.51
CA ALA A 86 -8.62 -6.84 -2.67
C ALA A 86 -9.40 -8.09 -2.26
N GLY A 87 -10.70 -7.94 -1.99
CA GLY A 87 -11.59 -9.06 -1.68
C GLY A 87 -11.61 -9.55 -0.24
N ASN A 88 -10.59 -9.23 0.57
CA ASN A 88 -10.56 -9.55 1.99
C ASN A 88 -9.95 -8.39 2.79
N ALA A 89 -10.73 -7.79 3.69
CA ALA A 89 -10.30 -6.66 4.50
C ALA A 89 -9.38 -7.04 5.68
N ASN A 90 -9.34 -8.32 6.07
CA ASN A 90 -8.69 -8.79 7.29
C ASN A 90 -9.06 -7.92 8.54
N ALA A 91 -10.37 -7.69 8.70
CA ALA A 91 -10.95 -6.91 9.79
C ALA A 91 -11.73 -7.83 10.74
N ALA A 92 -11.72 -7.50 12.03
CA ALA A 92 -12.41 -8.26 13.08
C ALA A 92 -12.09 -9.78 13.09
N SER A 93 -10.90 -10.17 12.62
CA SER A 93 -10.44 -11.56 12.46
C SER A 93 -9.64 -12.08 13.66
N GLY A 94 -9.63 -11.34 14.78
CA GLY A 94 -8.95 -11.74 16.02
C GLY A 94 -7.43 -11.91 15.87
N PRO A 95 -6.76 -12.64 16.79
CA PRO A 95 -5.31 -12.79 16.79
C PRO A 95 -4.72 -13.45 15.54
N GLN A 96 -5.53 -14.20 14.77
CA GLN A 96 -5.07 -14.79 13.52
C GLN A 96 -4.84 -13.72 12.46
N GLY A 97 -5.76 -12.75 12.34
CA GLY A 97 -5.61 -11.65 11.39
C GLY A 97 -4.37 -10.79 11.63
N GLU A 98 -4.00 -10.60 12.90
CA GLU A 98 -2.75 -9.93 13.27
C GLU A 98 -1.53 -10.69 12.72
N LYS A 99 -1.51 -12.01 12.92
CA LYS A 99 -0.44 -12.89 12.44
C LYS A 99 -0.37 -12.91 10.93
N ASP A 100 -1.51 -12.94 10.24
CA ASP A 100 -1.58 -12.96 8.78
C ASP A 100 -1.03 -11.65 8.19
N ALA A 101 -1.38 -10.51 8.79
CA ALA A 101 -0.84 -9.20 8.38
C ALA A 101 0.67 -9.11 8.61
N ALA A 102 1.18 -9.59 9.76
CA ALA A 102 2.61 -9.64 10.03
C ALA A 102 3.34 -10.62 9.10
N TRP A 103 2.70 -11.75 8.76
CA TRP A 103 3.26 -12.76 7.87
C TRP A 103 3.46 -12.22 6.46
N ILE A 104 2.46 -11.53 5.88
CA ILE A 104 2.62 -10.97 4.54
C ILE A 104 3.66 -9.84 4.52
N GLN A 105 3.71 -9.00 5.56
CA GLN A 105 4.74 -7.96 5.72
C GLN A 105 6.15 -8.59 5.66
N GLU A 106 6.37 -9.64 6.47
CA GLU A 106 7.64 -10.35 6.54
C GLU A 106 7.99 -11.04 5.21
N LYS A 107 7.01 -11.63 4.52
CA LYS A 107 7.24 -12.29 3.23
C LYS A 107 7.68 -11.31 2.15
N ILE A 108 6.99 -10.18 2.03
CA ILE A 108 7.37 -9.11 1.09
C ILE A 108 8.74 -8.53 1.46
N ALA A 109 8.98 -8.27 2.74
CA ALA A 109 10.24 -7.74 3.22
C ALA A 109 11.43 -8.63 2.83
N ARG A 110 11.30 -9.95 3.05
CA ARG A 110 12.30 -10.94 2.63
C ARG A 110 12.49 -10.96 1.13
N GLY A 111 11.41 -11.00 0.35
CA GLY A 111 11.46 -11.05 -1.11
C GLY A 111 12.17 -9.83 -1.72
N LEU A 112 12.03 -8.67 -1.08
CA LEU A 112 12.65 -7.41 -1.51
C LEU A 112 13.99 -7.10 -0.81
N SER A 113 14.41 -7.94 0.15
CA SER A 113 15.59 -7.70 0.99
C SER A 113 15.58 -6.34 1.70
N VAL A 114 14.42 -5.98 2.28
CA VAL A 114 14.23 -4.73 3.06
C VAL A 114 13.79 -5.04 4.50
N PRO A 115 13.92 -4.09 5.44
CA PRO A 115 13.37 -4.27 6.78
C PRO A 115 11.85 -4.44 6.76
N PRO A 116 11.25 -5.36 7.55
CA PRO A 116 9.80 -5.52 7.64
C PRO A 116 9.06 -4.23 8.01
N LEU A 117 9.65 -3.41 8.90
CA LEU A 117 9.12 -2.10 9.28
C LEU A 117 9.01 -1.12 8.10
N PHE A 118 9.69 -1.38 6.97
CA PHE A 118 9.61 -0.56 5.76
C PHE A 118 8.57 -1.09 4.78
N VAL A 119 7.78 -2.09 5.16
CA VAL A 119 6.71 -2.64 4.35
C VAL A 119 5.37 -2.29 5.00
N ALA A 120 4.52 -1.59 4.25
CA ALA A 120 3.13 -1.38 4.56
C ALA A 120 2.27 -2.48 3.93
N VAL A 121 1.19 -2.83 4.63
CA VAL A 121 0.18 -3.81 4.23
C VAL A 121 -1.20 -3.15 4.21
N ALA A 122 -2.03 -3.45 3.21
CA ALA A 122 -3.37 -2.86 3.08
C ALA A 122 -4.38 -3.84 2.48
#